data_AF-A0A3R7V3C0-F1
#
_entry.id   AF-A0A3R7V3C0-F1
#
_cell.length_a   1.000
_cell.length_b   1.000
_cell.length_c   1.000
_cell.angle_alpha   90.00
_cell.angle_beta   90.00
_cell.angle_gamma   90.00
#
_symmetry.space_group_name_H-M   'P 1'
#
loop_
_entity.id
_entity.type
_entity.pdbx_description
1 polymer ?
#
loop_
_entity_poly.entity_id
_entity_poly.type
_entity_poly.pdbx_seq_one_letter_code
_entity_poly.pdbx_strand_id
1 'polypeptide(L)'
;MSRIDKKSPFKVPDGYFNHFEQKLAQKIDAINPNTGYRTPLDYFQKVENQILHSVDYPKGKSLFNWSYTWKAMAAACVVALFYFNEKNTVDQNELAEFFIEDYLTTNTTYEIADHSDYYFEVGNFIEDYESIAIDDALEIRLYGETPTNLNLFDDE
;
A
#
# COMPACT_ATOMS: atom_id res chain seq x y z
N MET A 1 26.94 -77.14 -2.65
CA MET A 1 26.73 -76.62 -1.29
C MET A 1 26.45 -77.79 -0.36
N SER A 2 27.39 -78.09 0.55
CA SER A 2 27.25 -79.18 1.51
C SER A 2 26.16 -78.86 2.52
N ARG A 3 25.31 -79.85 2.83
CA ARG A 3 24.20 -79.72 3.77
C ARG A 3 24.78 -79.38 5.15
N ILE A 4 24.35 -78.27 5.74
CA ILE A 4 24.70 -77.92 7.12
C ILE A 4 24.08 -79.00 8.02
N ASP A 5 24.92 -79.81 8.64
CA ASP A 5 24.48 -80.80 9.63
C ASP A 5 23.74 -80.08 10.76
N LYS A 6 22.49 -80.46 11.01
CA LYS A 6 21.62 -79.83 12.04
C LYS A 6 22.09 -80.10 13.47
N LYS A 7 23.13 -80.92 13.66
CA LYS A 7 23.69 -81.25 14.96
C LYS A 7 24.80 -80.24 15.28
N SER A 8 24.48 -79.27 16.13
CA SER A 8 25.48 -78.38 16.70
C SER A 8 26.58 -79.20 17.39
N PRO A 9 27.87 -79.02 17.05
CA PRO A 9 28.97 -79.68 17.75
C PRO A 9 29.13 -79.15 19.19
N PHE A 10 28.47 -78.04 19.52
CA PHE A 10 28.47 -77.46 20.85
C PHE A 10 27.23 -77.92 21.63
N LYS A 11 27.46 -78.61 22.75
CA LYS A 11 26.44 -79.01 23.72
C LYS A 11 26.76 -78.36 25.06
N VAL A 12 25.77 -77.76 25.69
CA VAL A 12 25.93 -77.22 27.05
C VAL A 12 25.94 -78.35 28.07
N PRO A 13 26.64 -78.19 29.21
CA PRO A 13 26.57 -79.15 30.32
C PRO A 13 25.14 -79.36 30.81
N ASP A 14 24.85 -80.55 31.31
CA ASP A 14 23.54 -80.86 31.88
C ASP A 14 23.24 -79.93 33.06
N GLY A 15 22.05 -79.31 33.04
CA GLY A 15 21.61 -78.37 34.07
C GLY A 15 22.22 -76.96 34.02
N TYR A 16 22.97 -76.60 32.96
CA TYR A 16 23.57 -75.27 32.80
C TYR A 16 22.57 -74.12 33.03
N PHE A 17 21.33 -74.26 32.56
CA PHE A 17 20.30 -73.24 32.66
C PHE A 17 19.42 -73.31 33.92
N ASN A 18 19.53 -74.37 34.74
CA ASN A 18 18.62 -74.60 35.88
C ASN A 18 18.62 -73.46 36.92
N HIS A 19 19.74 -72.74 37.03
CA HIS A 19 19.91 -71.62 37.98
C HIS A 19 20.26 -70.31 37.28
N PHE A 20 20.12 -70.24 35.95
CA PHE A 20 20.50 -69.07 35.18
C PHE A 20 19.72 -67.83 35.61
N GLU A 21 18.38 -67.96 35.71
CA GLU A 21 17.49 -66.87 36.10
C GLU A 21 17.80 -66.37 37.52
N GLN A 22 18.02 -67.29 38.46
CA GLN A 22 18.34 -66.94 39.84
C GLN A 22 19.70 -66.22 39.96
N LYS A 23 20.72 -66.67 39.23
CA LYS A 23 22.03 -66.00 39.16
C LYS A 23 21.93 -64.63 38.51
N LEU A 24 21.10 -64.49 37.49
CA LEU A 24 20.86 -63.22 36.81
C LEU A 24 20.16 -62.22 37.74
N ALA A 25 19.09 -62.65 38.42
CA ALA A 25 18.37 -61.84 39.39
C ALA A 25 19.28 -61.40 40.54
N GLN A 26 20.04 -62.32 41.14
CA GLN A 26 21.02 -61.98 42.17
C GLN A 26 22.05 -60.96 41.70
N LYS A 27 22.49 -61.05 40.44
CA LYS A 27 23.45 -60.11 39.87
C LYS A 27 22.84 -58.74 39.64
N ILE A 28 21.56 -58.66 39.26
CA ILE A 28 20.81 -57.40 39.09
C ILE A 28 20.54 -56.75 40.44
N ASP A 29 20.09 -57.52 41.43
CA ASP A 29 19.82 -57.02 42.79
C ASP A 29 21.10 -56.60 43.53
N ALA A 30 22.24 -57.21 43.20
CA ALA A 30 23.55 -56.79 43.67
C ALA A 30 24.07 -55.50 43.00
N ILE A 31 23.42 -55.00 41.94
CA ILE A 31 23.72 -53.68 41.38
C ILE A 31 23.18 -52.66 42.36
N ASN A 32 24.08 -52.13 43.20
CA ASN A 32 23.74 -51.08 44.13
C ASN A 32 23.14 -49.89 43.36
N PRO A 33 21.91 -49.43 43.68
CA PRO A 33 21.31 -48.29 43.00
C PRO A 33 22.09 -46.98 43.22
N ASN A 34 23.05 -46.97 44.15
CA ASN A 34 23.98 -45.87 44.40
C ASN A 34 25.26 -45.93 43.53
N THR A 35 25.52 -47.04 42.84
CA THR A 35 26.67 -47.17 41.91
C THR A 35 26.29 -46.91 40.45
N GLY A 36 25.00 -46.64 40.18
CA GLY A 36 24.56 -46.18 38.86
C GLY A 36 25.03 -44.76 38.58
N TYR A 37 25.09 -44.37 37.30
CA TYR A 37 25.34 -43.00 36.88
C TYR A 37 24.17 -42.11 37.28
N ARG A 38 24.15 -41.65 38.53
CA ARG A 38 23.22 -40.61 38.98
C ARG A 38 23.75 -39.28 38.48
N THR A 39 22.89 -38.51 37.85
CA THR A 39 23.19 -37.12 37.55
C THR A 39 23.38 -36.36 38.88
N PRO A 40 24.29 -35.38 38.93
CA PRO A 40 24.42 -34.50 40.09
C PRO A 40 23.09 -33.85 40.47
N LEU A 41 22.96 -33.45 41.73
CA LEU A 41 21.81 -32.68 42.20
C LEU A 41 21.64 -31.44 41.30
N ASP A 42 20.42 -31.21 40.84
CA ASP A 42 20.01 -30.05 40.04
C ASP A 42 20.73 -29.89 38.69
N TYR A 43 21.32 -30.95 38.14
CA TYR A 43 21.98 -30.92 36.83
C TYR A 43 21.08 -30.31 35.74
N PHE A 44 19.86 -30.81 35.58
CA PHE A 44 18.95 -30.35 34.54
C PHE A 44 18.48 -28.90 34.75
N GLN A 45 18.25 -28.51 36.01
CA GLN A 45 17.87 -27.12 36.34
C GLN A 45 19.02 -26.14 36.05
N LYS A 46 20.27 -26.52 36.31
CA LYS A 46 21.44 -25.70 35.95
C LYS A 46 21.60 -25.58 34.44
N VAL A 47 21.48 -26.69 33.72
CA VAL A 47 21.61 -26.72 32.26
C VAL A 47 20.51 -25.87 31.61
N GLU A 48 19.26 -26.00 32.05
CA GLU A 48 18.14 -25.19 31.56
C GLU A 48 18.42 -23.69 31.76
N ASN A 49 18.81 -23.30 32.98
CA ASN A 49 19.15 -21.91 33.26
C ASN A 49 20.32 -21.43 32.39
N GLN A 50 21.36 -22.23 32.21
CA GLN A 50 22.49 -21.87 31.36
C GLN A 50 22.07 -21.67 29.89
N ILE A 51 21.21 -22.55 29.37
CA ILE A 51 20.69 -22.43 28.00
C ILE A 51 19.85 -21.15 27.88
N LEU A 52 18.89 -20.92 28.77
CA LEU A 52 18.02 -19.74 28.73
C LEU A 52 18.79 -18.42 28.84
N HIS A 53 19.89 -18.39 29.62
CA HIS A 53 20.76 -17.21 29.70
C HIS A 53 21.67 -17.04 28.49
N SER A 54 22.03 -18.13 27.80
CA SER A 54 22.92 -18.10 26.63
C SER A 54 22.17 -17.85 25.32
N VAL A 55 20.85 -18.02 25.31
CA VAL A 55 20.02 -17.75 24.14
C VAL A 55 19.62 -16.28 24.15
N ASP A 56 20.16 -15.52 23.18
CA ASP A 56 19.77 -14.14 22.96
C ASP A 56 18.45 -14.12 22.16
N TYR A 57 17.33 -14.05 22.88
CA TYR A 57 16.03 -13.91 22.25
C TYR A 57 15.94 -12.54 21.60
N PRO A 58 15.67 -12.43 20.28
CA PRO A 58 15.51 -11.14 19.65
C PRO A 58 14.34 -10.43 20.33
N LYS A 59 14.64 -9.37 21.09
CA LYS A 59 13.64 -8.50 21.70
C LYS A 59 12.80 -7.98 20.53
N GLY A 60 11.56 -8.48 20.44
CA GLY A 60 10.63 -8.08 19.41
C GLY A 60 10.62 -6.56 19.36
N LYS A 61 10.97 -5.99 18.20
CA LYS A 61 10.96 -4.54 18.00
C LYS A 61 9.55 -4.11 18.37
N SER A 62 9.39 -3.46 19.52
CA SER A 62 8.11 -2.90 19.94
C SER A 62 7.74 -1.89 18.86
N LEU A 63 6.83 -2.29 17.99
CA LEU A 63 6.27 -1.41 16.99
C LEU A 63 5.47 -0.38 17.78
N PHE A 64 6.11 0.78 17.96
CA PHE A 64 5.54 1.98 18.53
C PHE A 64 4.07 2.10 18.10
N ASN A 65 3.15 2.22 19.06
CA ASN A 65 1.71 2.28 18.82
C ASN A 65 1.35 3.57 18.06
N TRP A 66 1.58 3.58 16.74
CA TRP A 66 1.27 4.64 15.77
C TRP A 66 -0.23 4.65 15.45
N SER A 67 -1.12 4.53 16.45
CA SER A 67 -2.56 4.61 16.17
C SER A 67 -3.06 6.05 16.12
N TYR A 68 -2.31 7.02 16.68
CA TYR A 68 -2.78 8.39 16.86
C TYR A 68 -2.09 9.45 15.97
N THR A 69 -0.91 9.16 15.45
CA THR A 69 -0.11 10.08 14.61
C THR A 69 -0.67 10.25 13.19
N TRP A 70 -1.46 9.31 12.67
CA TRP A 70 -2.13 9.48 11.38
C TRP A 70 -3.18 10.60 11.39
N LYS A 71 -3.88 10.80 12.51
CA LYS A 71 -4.85 11.89 12.64
C LYS A 71 -4.17 13.26 12.61
N ALA A 72 -3.04 13.40 13.31
CA ALA A 72 -2.25 14.63 13.31
C ALA A 72 -1.64 14.91 11.93
N MET A 73 -1.16 13.87 11.24
CA MET A 73 -0.61 13.99 9.89
C MET A 73 -1.68 14.42 8.87
N ALA A 74 -2.88 13.84 8.92
CA ALA A 74 -3.98 14.24 8.05
C ALA A 74 -4.35 15.72 8.24
N ALA A 75 -4.46 16.20 9.49
CA ALA A 75 -4.76 17.60 9.77
C ALA A 75 -3.65 18.55 9.25
N ALA A 76 -2.38 18.20 9.46
CA ALA A 76 -1.25 18.98 8.96
C ALA A 76 -1.20 19.03 7.41
N CYS A 77 -1.49 17.91 6.73
CA CYS A 77 -1.58 17.87 5.27
C CYS A 77 -2.70 18.77 4.73
N VAL A 78 -3.87 18.79 5.36
CA VAL A 78 -4.98 19.67 4.94
C VAL A 78 -4.60 21.14 5.11
N VAL A 79 -3.96 21.52 6.22
CA VAL A 79 -3.50 22.90 6.46
C VAL A 79 -2.40 23.31 5.47
N ALA A 80 -1.46 22.41 5.18
CA ALA A 80 -0.40 22.66 4.19
C ALA A 80 -0.96 22.81 2.77
N LEU A 81 -1.96 21.99 2.39
CA LEU A 81 -2.65 22.12 1.10
C LEU A 81 -3.41 23.44 1.00
N PHE A 82 -4.07 23.89 2.06
CA PHE A 82 -4.77 25.18 2.08
C PHE A 82 -3.78 26.35 1.92
N TYR A 83 -2.65 26.30 2.64
CA TYR A 83 -1.59 27.30 2.51
C TYR A 83 -0.92 27.30 1.14
N PHE A 84 -0.78 26.14 0.51
CA PHE A 84 -0.26 26.03 -0.85
C PHE A 84 -1.29 26.49 -1.89
N ASN A 85 -2.58 26.26 -1.67
CA ASN A 85 -3.65 26.73 -2.54
C ASN A 85 -3.73 28.26 -2.57
N GLU A 86 -3.58 28.94 -1.43
CA GLU A 86 -3.58 30.42 -1.36
C GLU A 86 -2.41 31.06 -2.14
N LYS A 87 -1.26 30.38 -2.22
CA LYS A 87 -0.08 30.88 -2.94
C LYS A 87 -0.12 30.60 -4.44
N ASN A 88 -0.91 29.62 -4.85
CA ASN A 88 -1.15 29.36 -6.26
C ASN A 88 -2.45 30.07 -6.63
N THR A 89 -2.38 31.38 -6.86
CA THR A 89 -3.32 32.01 -7.79
C THR A 89 -3.01 31.40 -9.15
N VAL A 90 -3.53 30.20 -9.41
CA VAL A 90 -3.60 29.65 -10.77
C VAL A 90 -4.29 30.76 -11.54
N ASP A 91 -3.54 31.36 -12.46
CA ASP A 91 -4.09 32.39 -13.33
C ASP A 91 -5.23 31.71 -14.07
N GLN A 92 -6.47 32.04 -13.69
CA GLN A 92 -7.66 31.40 -14.22
C GLN A 92 -7.70 31.56 -15.76
N ASN A 93 -6.99 32.57 -16.27
CA ASN A 93 -6.81 32.85 -17.67
C ASN A 93 -5.98 31.79 -18.38
N GLU A 94 -4.90 31.27 -17.78
CA GLU A 94 -4.05 30.22 -18.40
C GLU A 94 -4.82 28.89 -18.52
N LEU A 95 -5.61 28.55 -17.50
CA LEU A 95 -6.47 27.36 -17.52
C LEU A 95 -7.62 27.52 -18.51
N ALA A 96 -8.26 28.70 -18.55
CA ALA A 96 -9.32 28.99 -19.49
C ALA A 96 -8.81 28.97 -20.94
N GLU A 97 -7.63 29.55 -21.20
CA GLU A 97 -6.98 29.54 -22.51
C GLU A 97 -6.69 28.10 -22.97
N PHE A 98 -6.14 27.26 -22.09
CA PHE A 98 -5.92 25.84 -22.40
C PHE A 98 -7.20 25.12 -22.84
N PHE A 99 -8.32 25.32 -22.12
CA PHE A 99 -9.58 24.68 -22.46
C PHE A 99 -10.21 25.22 -23.74
N ILE A 100 -10.05 26.52 -24.01
CA ILE A 100 -10.52 27.14 -25.25
C ILE A 100 -9.72 26.58 -26.43
N GLU A 101 -8.39 26.51 -26.33
CA GLU A 101 -7.52 25.97 -27.38
C GLU A 101 -7.77 24.47 -27.63
N ASP A 102 -7.96 23.68 -26.58
CA ASP A 102 -8.32 22.26 -26.70
C ASP A 102 -9.67 22.06 -27.38
N TYR A 103 -10.66 22.89 -27.04
CA TYR A 103 -11.99 22.85 -27.65
C TYR A 103 -11.94 23.23 -29.13
N LEU A 104 -11.20 24.30 -29.50
CA LEU A 104 -11.03 24.74 -30.88
C LEU A 104 -10.24 23.74 -31.72
N THR A 105 -9.29 23.02 -31.13
CA THR A 105 -8.47 22.02 -31.83
C THR A 105 -9.21 20.70 -32.01
N THR A 106 -10.04 20.31 -31.03
CA THR A 106 -10.71 19.01 -31.01
C THR A 106 -12.01 18.99 -31.84
N ASN A 107 -12.75 20.10 -31.85
CA ASN A 107 -14.05 20.19 -32.53
C ASN A 107 -13.92 20.79 -33.93
N THR A 108 -14.78 20.34 -34.83
CA THR A 108 -14.86 20.92 -36.17
C THR A 108 -15.59 22.26 -36.16
N THR A 109 -15.33 23.14 -37.14
CA THR A 109 -15.98 24.46 -37.23
C THR A 109 -17.51 24.38 -37.21
N TYR A 110 -18.09 23.33 -37.79
CA TYR A 110 -19.55 23.12 -37.79
C TYR A 110 -20.09 22.74 -36.41
N GLU A 111 -19.36 21.93 -35.62
CA GLU A 111 -19.75 21.55 -34.26
C GLU A 111 -19.64 22.72 -33.28
N ILE A 112 -18.65 23.60 -33.50
CA ILE A 112 -18.48 24.84 -32.73
C ILE A 112 -19.61 25.81 -33.04
N ALA A 113 -19.97 25.96 -34.33
CA ALA A 113 -21.07 26.83 -34.76
C ALA A 113 -22.42 26.37 -34.19
N ASP A 114 -22.69 25.06 -34.18
CA ASP A 114 -23.90 24.47 -33.60
C ASP A 114 -23.99 24.71 -32.07
N HIS A 115 -22.85 24.72 -31.36
CA HIS A 115 -22.79 25.08 -29.94
C HIS A 115 -22.89 26.59 -29.69
N SER A 116 -22.66 27.43 -30.70
CA SER A 116 -22.66 28.90 -30.56
C SER A 116 -24.05 29.54 -30.74
N ASP A 117 -25.08 28.75 -31.03
CA ASP A 117 -26.40 29.29 -31.33
C ASP A 117 -27.25 29.63 -30.08
N TYR A 118 -27.47 30.94 -29.91
CA TYR A 118 -28.76 31.56 -29.54
C TYR A 118 -29.14 31.85 -28.07
N TYR A 119 -28.22 31.77 -27.09
CA TYR A 119 -28.53 32.22 -25.70
C TYR A 119 -27.54 33.21 -25.08
N PHE A 120 -26.54 33.69 -25.82
CA PHE A 120 -25.52 34.59 -25.28
C PHE A 120 -25.80 36.09 -25.51
N GLU A 121 -26.81 36.47 -26.31
CA GLU A 121 -26.85 37.84 -26.88
C GLU A 121 -28.02 38.75 -26.49
N VAL A 122 -28.84 38.41 -25.49
CA VAL A 122 -29.92 39.34 -25.05
C VAL A 122 -30.02 39.51 -23.53
N GLY A 123 -29.52 38.58 -22.72
CA GLY A 123 -29.63 38.68 -21.25
C GLY A 123 -28.66 39.70 -20.62
N ASN A 124 -27.40 39.71 -21.05
CA ASN A 124 -26.34 40.50 -20.40
C ASN A 124 -26.13 41.91 -20.98
N PHE A 125 -26.65 42.19 -22.18
CA PHE A 125 -26.60 43.56 -22.73
C PHE A 125 -27.67 44.46 -22.11
N ILE A 126 -28.64 43.89 -21.39
CA ILE A 126 -29.78 44.64 -20.84
C ILE A 126 -29.45 45.30 -19.50
N GLU A 127 -28.52 44.75 -18.72
CA GLU A 127 -28.18 45.30 -17.40
C GLU A 127 -27.22 46.50 -17.47
N ASP A 128 -26.47 46.68 -18.56
CA ASP A 128 -25.45 47.73 -18.67
C ASP A 128 -25.98 49.06 -19.27
N TYR A 129 -27.18 49.05 -19.86
CA TYR A 129 -27.76 50.25 -20.49
C TYR A 129 -28.47 51.22 -19.53
N GLU A 130 -28.58 50.92 -18.23
CA GLU A 130 -29.17 51.89 -17.29
C GLU A 130 -28.38 53.22 -17.23
N SER A 131 -27.20 53.29 -17.84
CA SER A 131 -26.35 54.49 -17.87
C SER A 131 -26.25 55.22 -19.21
N ILE A 132 -26.85 54.73 -20.31
CA ILE A 132 -26.76 55.37 -21.63
C ILE A 132 -28.16 55.67 -22.15
N ALA A 133 -28.41 56.93 -22.53
CA ALA A 133 -29.66 57.32 -23.15
C ALA A 133 -29.86 56.53 -24.46
N ILE A 134 -31.08 56.04 -24.71
CA ILE A 134 -31.40 55.19 -25.88
C ILE A 134 -30.96 55.85 -27.20
N ASP A 135 -30.99 57.18 -27.27
CA ASP A 135 -30.56 57.96 -28.44
C ASP A 135 -29.05 57.81 -28.72
N ASP A 136 -28.22 57.79 -27.67
CA ASP A 136 -26.76 57.65 -27.77
C ASP A 136 -26.37 56.20 -28.13
N ALA A 137 -27.13 55.21 -27.64
CA ALA A 137 -26.94 53.79 -27.97
C ALA A 137 -27.28 53.48 -29.45
N LEU A 138 -28.24 54.20 -30.03
CA LEU A 138 -28.59 54.09 -31.45
C LEU A 138 -27.51 54.68 -32.36
N GLU A 139 -26.86 55.78 -31.95
CA GLU A 139 -25.77 56.40 -32.70
C GLU A 139 -24.54 55.49 -32.77
N ILE A 140 -24.20 54.80 -31.68
CA ILE A 140 -23.11 53.80 -31.64
C ILE A 140 -23.39 52.63 -32.60
N ARG A 141 -24.64 52.18 -32.71
CA ARG A 141 -25.00 51.06 -33.60
C ARG A 141 -25.08 51.44 -35.08
N LEU A 142 -25.37 52.70 -35.39
CA LEU A 142 -25.42 53.20 -36.77
C LEU A 142 -24.04 53.54 -37.35
N TYR A 143 -23.09 53.92 -36.51
CA TYR A 143 -21.73 54.31 -36.92
C TYR A 143 -20.63 53.33 -36.50
N GLY A 144 -20.93 52.37 -35.62
CA GLY A 144 -20.04 51.29 -35.21
C GLY A 144 -20.05 50.13 -36.20
N GLU A 145 -19.21 50.26 -37.21
CA GLU A 145 -18.71 49.19 -38.07
C GLU A 145 -19.74 48.46 -38.95
N THR A 146 -19.94 49.02 -40.16
CA THR A 146 -20.16 48.19 -41.35
C THR A 146 -18.99 47.21 -41.49
N PRO A 147 -19.22 45.91 -41.73
CA PRO A 147 -18.12 44.99 -42.01
C PRO A 147 -17.39 45.46 -43.26
N THR A 148 -16.15 45.93 -43.11
CA THR A 148 -15.25 46.37 -44.21
C THR A 148 -14.73 45.21 -45.06
N ASN A 149 -15.53 44.14 -45.21
CA ASN A 149 -15.23 43.01 -46.08
C ASN A 149 -16.46 42.63 -46.93
N LEU A 150 -17.14 43.62 -47.51
CA LEU A 150 -17.75 43.40 -48.82
C LEU A 150 -16.89 44.11 -49.85
N ASN A 151 -16.15 43.33 -50.64
CA ASN A 151 -15.78 43.74 -52.00
C ASN A 151 -17.10 43.87 -52.79
N LEU A 152 -17.76 45.01 -52.65
CA LEU A 152 -18.74 45.51 -53.60
C LEU A 152 -17.99 46.56 -54.39
N PHE A 153 -17.33 46.14 -55.47
CA PHE A 153 -17.17 46.80 -56.77
C PHE A 153 -16.22 45.91 -57.57
N ASP A 154 -16.78 44.84 -58.15
CA ASP A 154 -16.29 44.36 -59.44
C ASP A 154 -16.56 45.46 -60.49
N ASP A 155 -15.61 45.60 -61.41
CA ASP A 155 -15.74 46.10 -62.79
C ASP A 155 -16.15 47.57 -63.03
N GLU A 156 -15.16 48.45 -63.30
CA GLU A 156 -14.92 49.12 -64.61
C GLU A 156 -13.59 49.90 -64.65
#